data_AF-A0A7C4UM18-F1
#
_entry.id   AF-A0A7C4UM18-F1
#
_cell.length_a   1.000
_cell.length_b   1.000
_cell.length_c   1.000
_cell.angle_alpha   90.00
_cell.angle_beta   90.00
_cell.angle_gamma   90.00
#
_symmetry.space_group_name_H-M   'P 1'
#
loop_
_entity.id
_entity.type
_entity.pdbx_description
1 polymer ?
#
loop_
_entity_poly.entity_id
_entity_poly.type
_entity_poly.pdbx_seq_one_letter_code
_entity_poly.pdbx_strand_id
1 'polypeptide(L)' 'MAKCANCGKSTAFGHNRSFSQRATNRKFKPNLQKTIVMEKGQVVHKVMCTKCIKAMGKSVA' A
#
# COMPACT_ATOMS: atom_id res chain seq x y z
N MET A 1 -5.27 8.41 7.94
CA MET A 1 -4.96 7.02 7.54
C MET A 1 -3.98 7.09 6.36
N ALA A 2 -2.80 6.48 6.45
CA ALA A 2 -1.82 6.56 5.37
C ALA A 2 -2.42 5.97 4.07
N LYS A 3 -2.27 6.69 2.97
CA LYS A 3 -2.71 6.26 1.63
C LYS A 3 -1.49 6.16 0.72
N CYS A 4 -1.54 5.21 -0.20
CA CYS A 4 -0.58 5.10 -1.28
C CYS A 4 -0.69 6.33 -2.20
N ALA A 5 0.41 7.06 -2.40
CA ALA A 5 0.41 8.26 -3.25
C ALA A 5 0.12 7.98 -4.74
N ASN A 6 0.49 6.79 -5.25
CA ASN A 6 0.29 6.42 -6.66
C ASN A 6 -1.05 5.71 -6.89
N CYS A 7 -1.40 4.77 -6.02
CA CYS A 7 -2.50 3.83 -6.22
C CYS A 7 -3.73 4.09 -5.35
N GLY A 8 -3.67 5.09 -4.45
CA GLY A 8 -4.78 5.46 -3.56
C GLY A 8 -5.14 4.43 -2.48
N LYS A 9 -4.51 3.24 -2.47
CA LYS A 9 -4.78 2.17 -1.50
C LYS A 9 -4.78 2.70 -0.08
N SER A 10 -5.94 2.58 0.56
CA SER A 10 -6.17 2.82 1.97
C SER A 10 -6.47 1.51 2.67
N THR A 11 -6.46 1.55 3.99
CA THR A 11 -6.85 0.43 4.83
C THR A 11 -8.36 0.22 4.69
N ALA A 12 -8.73 -1.03 4.40
CA ALA A 12 -10.10 -1.47 4.19
C ALA A 12 -10.60 -2.23 5.41
N PHE A 13 -11.92 -2.34 5.54
CA PHE A 13 -12.57 -3.07 6.62
C PHE A 13 -13.31 -4.28 6.04
N GLY A 14 -13.35 -5.36 6.81
CA GLY A 14 -14.20 -6.49 6.52
C GLY A 14 -14.12 -7.48 7.66
N HIS A 15 -14.20 -8.78 7.35
CA HIS A 15 -14.30 -9.79 8.39
C HIS A 15 -13.26 -10.90 8.24
N ASN A 16 -12.84 -11.45 9.38
CA ASN A 16 -12.24 -12.77 9.43
C ASN A 16 -13.34 -13.83 9.41
N ARG A 17 -13.08 -14.97 8.78
CA ARG A 17 -13.96 -16.14 8.75
C ARG A 17 -13.17 -17.32 9.31
N SER A 18 -13.62 -17.89 10.42
CA SER A 18 -13.06 -19.13 10.97
C SER A 18 -13.50 -20.34 10.14
N PHE A 19 -12.97 -21.53 10.46
CA PHE A 19 -13.45 -22.79 9.90
C PHE A 19 -14.96 -23.00 10.11
N SER A 20 -15.50 -22.51 11.23
CA SER A 20 -16.94 -22.44 11.55
C SER A 20 -17.67 -21.22 10.95
N GLN A 21 -17.03 -20.48 10.04
CA GLN A 21 -17.55 -19.27 9.39
C GLN A 21 -17.94 -18.11 10.32
N ARG A 22 -17.49 -18.11 11.58
CA ARG A 22 -17.78 -17.02 12.51
C ARG A 22 -17.20 -15.70 11.99
N ALA A 23 -18.06 -14.69 11.90
CA ALA A 23 -17.71 -13.35 11.44
C ALA A 23 -17.11 -12.52 12.58
N THR A 24 -15.83 -12.17 12.48
CA THR A 24 -15.21 -11.19 13.38
C THR A 24 -14.62 -10.03 12.59
N ASN A 25 -14.69 -8.81 13.14
CA ASN A 25 -14.22 -7.61 12.41
C ASN A 25 -12.69 -7.63 12.24
N ARG A 26 -12.21 -7.35 11.02
CA ARG A 26 -10.79 -7.27 10.67
C ARG A 26 -10.51 -6.00 9.86
N LYS A 27 -9.37 -5.37 10.16
CA LYS A 27 -8.81 -4.28 9.35
C LYS A 27 -7.79 -4.85 8.37
N PHE A 28 -7.98 -4.61 7.07
CA PHE A 28 -7.03 -4.95 6.02
C PHE A 28 -6.10 -3.77 5.77
N LYS A 29 -4.90 -3.83 6.36
CA LYS A 29 -3.88 -2.78 6.18
C LYS A 29 -3.06 -3.06 4.90
N PRO A 30 -3.02 -2.14 3.92
CA PRO A 30 -2.06 -2.26 2.82
C PRO A 30 -0.63 -2.10 3.35
N ASN A 31 0.32 -2.80 2.73
CA ASN A 31 1.74 -2.63 3.04
C ASN A 31 2.25 -1.32 2.43
N LEU A 32 2.15 -0.25 3.22
CA LEU A 32 2.60 1.10 2.88
C LEU A 32 3.97 1.35 3.50
N GLN A 33 4.89 1.83 2.69
CA GLN A 33 6.26 2.13 3.08
C GLN A 33 6.60 3.57 2.70
N LYS A 34 7.49 4.20 3.47
CA LYS A 34 8.05 5.51 3.12
C LYS A 34 9.22 5.28 2.17
N THR A 35 9.16 5.84 0.97
CA THR A 35 10.20 5.70 -0.06
C THR A 35 10.56 7.04 -0.65
N ILE A 36 11.80 7.13 -1.12
CA ILE A 36 12.30 8.27 -1.89
C ILE A 36 11.96 8.03 -3.35
N VAL A 37 11.34 9.00 -3.99
CA VAL A 37 10.99 8.94 -5.41
C VAL A 37 11.51 10.19 -6.09
N MET A 38 12.08 10.04 -7.27
CA MET A 38 12.43 11.14 -8.16
C MET A 38 11.17 11.61 -8.90
N GLU A 39 10.68 12.80 -8.57
CA GLU A 39 9.60 13.45 -9.30
C GLU A 39 10.09 14.77 -9.86
N LYS A 40 9.97 14.94 -11.19
CA LYS A 40 10.32 16.19 -11.89
C LYS A 40 11.71 16.73 -11.55
N GLY A 41 12.69 15.84 -11.35
CA GLY A 41 14.07 16.20 -11.03
C GLY A 41 14.38 16.44 -9.55
N GLN A 42 13.40 16.28 -8.65
CA GLN A 42 13.60 16.39 -7.21
C GLN A 42 13.36 15.06 -6.50
N VAL A 43 14.19 14.76 -5.50
CA VAL A 43 13.98 13.64 -4.57
C VAL A 43 12.92 14.02 -3.54
N VAL A 44 11.80 13.29 -3.52
CA VAL A 44 10.69 13.53 -2.59
C VAL A 44 10.39 12.26 -1.80
N HIS A 45 10.17 12.41 -0.50
CA HIS A 45 9.68 11.33 0.35
C HIS A 45 8.17 11.15 0.17
N LYS A 46 7.75 9.96 -0.26
CA LYS A 46 6.33 9.61 -0.41
C LYS A 46 6.00 8.30 0.27
N VAL A 47 4.74 8.18 0.70
CA VAL A 47 4.19 6.92 1.20
C VAL A 47 3.63 6.13 0.02
N MET A 48 4.19 4.96 -0.24
CA MET A 48 3.84 4.15 -1.40
C MET A 48 3.60 2.69 -1.02
N CYS A 49 2.80 2.00 -1.84
CA CYS A 49 2.54 0.59 -1.67
C CYS A 49 3.72 -0.26 -2.16
N THR A 50 4.02 -1.39 -1.51
CA THR A 50 5.11 -2.29 -1.96
C THR A 50 4.95 -2.77 -3.41
N LYS A 51 3.71 -2.99 -3.87
CA LYS A 51 3.43 -3.32 -5.29
C LYS A 51 3.84 -2.20 -6.25
N CYS A 52 3.67 -0.95 -5.82
CA CYS A 52 3.98 0.26 -6.57
C CYS A 52 5.50 0.48 -6.62
N ILE A 53 6.17 0.28 -5.48
CA ILE A 53 7.62 0.35 -5.35
C ILE A 53 8.27 -0.69 -6.29
N LYS A 54 7.77 -1.93 -6.27
CA LYS A 54 8.23 -2.99 -7.17
C LYS A 54 8.01 -2.67 -8.66
N ALA A 55 6.90 -2.02 -9.00
CA ALA A 55 6.62 -1.62 -10.38
C ALA A 55 7.60 -0.54 -10.88
N MET A 56 7.90 0.46 -10.04
CA MET A 56 8.88 1.50 -10.38
C MET A 56 10.29 0.93 -10.55
N GLY A 57 10.68 -0.06 -9.75
CA GLY A 57 11.97 -0.74 -9.92
C GLY A 57 12.08 -1.59 -11.19
N LYS A 58 10.96 -1.95 -11.84
CA LYS A 58 10.97 -2.74 -13.09
C LYS A 58 11.02 -1.90 -14.36
N SER A 59 10.51 -0.67 -14.35
CA SER A 59 10.45 0.18 -15.55
C SER A 59 11.77 0.83 -15.94
N VAL A 60 12.81 0.68 -15.11
CA VAL A 60 14.16 1.24 -15.32
C VAL A 60 15.14 0.17 -15.80
N ALA A 61 14.70 -1.10 -15.90
CA ALA A 61 15.48 -2.21 -16.45
C ALA A 61 15.16 -2.44 -17.94
#